data_AF-A0A0J9Y9P3-F1
#
_entry.id   AF-A0A0J9Y9P3-F1
#
_cell.length_a   1.000
_cell.length_b   1.000
_cell.length_c   1.000
_cell.angle_alpha   90.00
_cell.angle_beta   90.00
_cell.angle_gamma   90.00
#
_symmetry.space_group_name_H-M   'P 1'
#
loop_
_entity.id
_entity.type
_entity.pdbx_description
1 polymer ?
#
loop_
_entity_poly.entity_id
_entity_poly.type
_entity_poly.pdbx_seq_one_letter_code
_entity_poly.pdbx_strand_id
1 'polypeptide(L)'
;MLVETCDIEIRLKSDTEKPFQFHFSVESIKYWSDLIIVAGKTARKLDGSLSNYHIFHVKGSQCDEKNWHFYVWELVEGSNLSSPIWKITDHKKFKIESLSLELFKLQPHVYITVKDDLKMSIGPMFGVLWCQHC
;
A
#
# COMPACT_ATOMS: atom_id res chain seq x y z
N MET A 1 -10.21 25.37 11.77
CA MET A 1 -10.14 24.43 10.64
C MET A 1 -9.08 23.42 10.98
N LEU A 2 -9.46 22.17 11.27
CA LEU A 2 -8.51 21.07 11.22
C LEU A 2 -8.00 21.06 9.79
N VAL A 3 -6.71 21.32 9.59
CA VAL A 3 -6.11 21.00 8.30
C VAL A 3 -6.09 19.47 8.31
N GLU A 4 -7.03 18.84 7.60
CA GLU A 4 -7.05 17.40 7.37
C GLU A 4 -5.86 17.08 6.47
N THR A 5 -4.67 17.12 7.06
CA THR A 5 -3.46 16.60 6.46
C THR A 5 -3.51 15.11 6.61
N CYS A 6 -3.57 14.41 5.50
CA CYS A 6 -3.23 13.02 5.48
C CYS A 6 -1.76 12.89 5.80
N ASP A 7 -1.50 12.23 6.91
CA ASP A 7 -0.20 11.79 7.34
C ASP A 7 -0.34 10.28 7.62
N ILE A 8 -0.19 9.46 6.58
CA ILE A 8 -0.52 8.03 6.61
C ILE A 8 0.67 7.21 6.11
N GLU A 9 1.01 6.16 6.84
CA GLU A 9 1.89 5.10 6.38
C GLU A 9 1.12 3.98 5.69
N ILE A 10 1.50 3.64 4.46
CA ILE A 10 1.07 2.41 3.80
C ILE A 10 2.14 1.34 4.04
N ARG A 11 1.78 0.29 4.76
CA ARG A 11 2.66 -0.80 5.16
C ARG A 11 2.37 -2.03 4.32
N LEU A 12 3.19 -2.28 3.31
CA LEU A 12 3.08 -3.42 2.42
C LEU A 12 3.81 -4.64 2.98
N LYS A 13 3.11 -5.76 3.04
CA LYS A 13 3.60 -7.09 3.36
C LYS A 13 3.30 -8.04 2.20
N SER A 14 4.21 -8.97 1.94
CA SER A 14 3.99 -10.12 1.07
C SER A 14 3.75 -11.38 1.90
N ASP A 15 2.67 -12.11 1.62
CA ASP A 15 2.46 -13.46 2.13
C ASP A 15 2.77 -14.55 1.08
N THR A 16 3.28 -14.16 -0.09
CA THR A 16 3.49 -15.04 -1.25
C THR A 16 4.94 -15.07 -1.73
N GLU A 17 5.35 -16.20 -2.31
CA GLU A 17 6.66 -16.34 -2.98
C GLU A 17 6.64 -15.87 -4.44
N LYS A 18 5.44 -15.68 -5.02
CA LYS A 18 5.31 -15.21 -6.40
C LYS A 18 5.79 -13.76 -6.51
N PRO A 19 6.59 -13.41 -7.51
CA PRO A 19 6.97 -12.02 -7.72
C PRO A 19 5.77 -11.19 -8.14
N PHE A 20 5.67 -9.98 -7.63
CA PHE A 20 4.65 -9.01 -8.04
C PHE A 20 5.21 -7.60 -8.07
N GLN A 21 4.58 -6.75 -8.87
CA GLN A 21 4.79 -5.31 -8.79
C GLN A 21 3.70 -4.70 -7.92
N PHE A 22 4.04 -3.68 -7.14
CA PHE A 22 3.08 -2.92 -6.35
C PHE A 22 3.32 -1.42 -6.51
N HIS A 23 2.22 -0.68 -6.54
CA HIS A 23 2.20 0.76 -6.59
C HIS A 23 0.84 1.28 -6.15
N PHE A 24 0.81 2.52 -5.67
CA PHE A 24 -0.44 3.20 -5.38
C PHE A 24 -0.36 4.69 -5.68
N SER A 25 -1.52 5.30 -5.89
CA SER A 25 -1.67 6.73 -6.08
C SER A 25 -2.78 7.31 -5.21
N VAL A 26 -2.67 8.61 -4.95
CA VAL A 26 -3.66 9.39 -4.20
C VAL A 26 -4.09 10.56 -5.06
N GLU A 27 -5.30 10.47 -5.60
CA GLU A 27 -5.78 11.38 -6.66
C GLU A 27 -5.81 12.86 -6.23
N SER A 28 -6.24 13.16 -5.01
CA SER A 28 -6.44 14.54 -4.56
C SER A 28 -5.13 15.29 -4.36
N ILE A 29 -4.11 14.62 -3.83
CA ILE A 29 -2.78 15.21 -3.62
C ILE A 29 -1.81 14.95 -4.79
N LYS A 30 -2.29 14.31 -5.87
CA LYS A 30 -1.50 13.94 -7.06
C LYS A 30 -0.24 13.14 -6.73
N TYR A 31 -0.30 12.33 -5.67
CA TYR A 31 0.81 11.48 -5.25
C TYR A 31 0.81 10.16 -6.01
N TRP A 32 2.01 9.71 -6.37
CA TRP A 32 2.28 8.41 -6.99
C TRP A 32 3.44 7.79 -6.23
N SER A 33 3.28 6.58 -5.69
CA SER A 33 4.40 5.87 -5.07
C SER A 33 5.41 5.45 -6.13
N ASP A 34 6.63 5.14 -5.71
CA ASP A 34 7.51 4.37 -6.58
C ASP A 34 6.88 3.00 -6.88
N LEU A 35 7.12 2.51 -8.10
CA LEU A 35 6.82 1.12 -8.47
C LEU A 35 7.86 0.22 -7.85
N ILE A 36 7.42 -0.71 -7.00
CA ILE A 36 8.32 -1.68 -6.37
C ILE A 36 8.05 -3.08 -6.91
N ILE A 37 9.11 -3.86 -7.06
CA ILE A 37 9.03 -5.29 -7.35
C ILE A 37 9.33 -6.03 -6.04
N VAL A 38 8.39 -6.87 -5.62
CA VAL A 38 8.54 -7.74 -4.46
C VAL A 38 8.71 -9.16 -4.95
N ALA A 39 9.86 -9.77 -4.67
CA ALA A 39 10.26 -11.06 -5.25
C ALA A 39 10.25 -12.21 -4.23
N GLY A 40 9.34 -12.17 -3.26
CA GLY A 40 9.17 -13.24 -2.29
C GLY A 40 8.37 -12.84 -1.07
N LYS A 41 8.26 -13.76 -0.11
CA LYS A 41 7.49 -13.55 1.11
C LYS A 41 8.17 -12.60 2.08
N THR A 42 7.38 -11.88 2.88
CA THR A 42 7.88 -11.14 4.04
C THR A 42 8.29 -12.11 5.13
N ALA A 43 9.57 -12.08 5.51
CA ALA A 43 10.12 -12.90 6.58
C ALA A 43 11.00 -12.05 7.50
N ARG A 44 11.09 -12.45 8.77
CA ARG A 44 12.04 -11.83 9.70
C ARG A 44 13.44 -12.36 9.42
N LYS A 45 14.38 -11.44 9.19
CA LYS A 45 15.80 -11.74 9.01
C LYS A 45 16.49 -11.92 10.37
N LEU A 46 17.71 -12.45 10.35
CA LEU A 46 18.51 -12.69 11.56
C LEU A 46 18.81 -11.41 12.36
N ASP A 47 18.90 -10.26 11.70
CA ASP A 47 19.10 -8.95 12.33
C ASP A 47 17.80 -8.36 12.94
N GLY A 48 16.68 -9.07 12.83
CA GLY A 48 15.37 -8.63 13.30
C GLY A 48 14.58 -7.77 12.29
N SER A 49 15.19 -7.35 11.19
CA SER A 49 14.50 -6.64 10.10
C SER A 49 13.55 -7.56 9.34
N LEU A 50 12.69 -6.99 8.51
CA LEU A 50 11.78 -7.75 7.65
C LEU A 50 12.27 -7.69 6.19
N SER A 51 12.38 -8.84 5.53
CA SER A 51 12.50 -8.90 4.07
C SER A 51 11.17 -8.53 3.42
N ASN A 52 11.19 -7.96 2.21
CA ASN A 52 9.99 -7.74 1.39
C ASN A 52 8.85 -7.02 2.15
N TYR A 53 9.21 -6.14 3.08
CA TYR A 53 8.29 -5.32 3.86
C TYR A 53 8.62 -3.87 3.56
N HIS A 54 7.63 -3.13 3.10
CA HIS A 54 7.83 -1.77 2.59
C HIS A 54 6.90 -0.82 3.32
N ILE A 55 7.41 0.35 3.69
CA ILE A 55 6.62 1.41 4.30
C ILE A 55 6.70 2.62 3.37
N PHE A 56 5.55 3.12 2.95
CA PHE A 56 5.42 4.35 2.19
C PHE A 56 4.78 5.41 3.07
N HIS A 57 5.35 6.61 3.08
CA HIS A 57 4.80 7.71 3.87
C HIS A 57 4.16 8.72 2.94
N VAL A 58 2.87 8.96 3.12
CA VAL A 58 2.11 9.92 2.33
C VAL A 58 1.73 11.11 3.20
N LYS A 59 2.09 12.30 2.72
CA LYS A 59 1.73 13.57 3.35
C LYS A 59 1.02 14.49 2.35
N GLY A 60 -0.11 15.07 2.75
CA GLY A 60 -0.80 16.09 1.97
C GLY A 60 -2.19 16.38 2.51
N SER A 61 -2.72 17.58 2.25
CA SER A 61 -4.10 17.94 2.66
C SER A 61 -5.14 17.22 1.82
N GLN A 62 -6.34 16.97 2.39
CA GLN A 62 -7.52 16.55 1.63
C GLN A 62 -7.32 15.22 0.88
N CYS A 63 -6.61 14.24 1.46
CA CYS A 63 -6.42 12.95 0.77
C CYS A 63 -7.70 12.10 0.66
N ASP A 64 -8.75 12.51 1.35
CA ASP A 64 -10.07 11.89 1.44
C ASP A 64 -11.05 12.42 0.38
N GLU A 65 -10.78 13.61 -0.19
CA GLU A 65 -11.62 14.22 -1.23
C GLU A 65 -11.75 13.34 -2.47
N LYS A 66 -10.69 12.61 -2.81
CA LYS A 66 -10.63 11.71 -3.95
C LYS A 66 -10.06 10.35 -3.55
N ASN A 67 -9.98 9.46 -4.53
CA ASN A 67 -9.68 8.08 -4.23
C ASN A 67 -8.19 7.84 -4.13
N TRP A 68 -7.87 6.90 -3.27
CA TRP A 68 -6.64 6.14 -3.29
C TRP A 68 -6.82 4.96 -4.22
N HIS A 69 -5.80 4.69 -5.01
CA HIS A 69 -5.78 3.57 -5.94
C HIS A 69 -4.56 2.70 -5.64
N PHE A 70 -4.79 1.43 -5.35
CA PHE A 70 -3.75 0.45 -5.10
C PHE A 70 -3.76 -0.60 -6.18
N TYR A 71 -2.59 -0.97 -6.66
CA TYR A 71 -2.44 -1.86 -7.79
C TYR A 71 -1.41 -2.94 -7.46
N VAL A 72 -1.74 -4.17 -7.84
CA VAL A 72 -0.81 -5.30 -7.88
C VAL A 72 -0.78 -5.81 -9.31
N TRP A 73 0.43 -6.04 -9.80
CA TRP A 73 0.65 -6.69 -11.09
C TRP A 73 1.31 -8.04 -10.89
N GLU A 74 0.85 -9.02 -11.64
CA GLU A 74 1.50 -10.31 -11.79
C GLU A 74 2.50 -10.28 -12.95
N LEU A 75 3.58 -11.05 -12.81
CA LEU A 75 4.51 -11.30 -13.91
C LEU A 75 3.84 -12.27 -14.89
N VAL A 76 3.73 -11.88 -16.15
CA VAL A 76 3.12 -12.72 -17.20
C VAL A 76 3.94 -14.00 -17.37
N GLU A 77 3.25 -15.13 -17.53
CA GLU A 77 3.87 -16.43 -17.76
C GLU A 77 4.87 -16.39 -18.92
N GLY A 78 6.05 -17.00 -18.73
CA GLY A 78 7.16 -16.96 -19.68
C GLY A 78 8.03 -15.70 -19.63
N SER A 79 7.60 -14.65 -18.93
CA SER A 79 8.45 -13.48 -18.63
C SER A 79 9.36 -13.76 -17.44
N ASN A 80 10.41 -12.95 -17.29
CA ASN A 80 11.36 -13.05 -16.18
C ASN A 80 11.63 -11.68 -15.57
N LEU A 81 12.28 -11.65 -14.40
CA LEU A 81 12.55 -10.38 -13.70
C LEU A 81 13.58 -9.48 -14.37
N SER A 82 14.39 -9.98 -15.32
CA SER A 82 15.36 -9.15 -16.05
C SER A 82 14.74 -8.43 -17.26
N SER A 83 13.65 -8.98 -17.82
CA SER A 83 12.85 -8.35 -18.87
C SER A 83 11.35 -8.61 -18.63
N PRO A 84 10.76 -7.99 -17.59
CA PRO A 84 9.44 -8.38 -17.12
C PRO A 84 8.32 -7.78 -17.97
N ILE A 85 7.31 -8.59 -18.23
CA ILE A 85 6.01 -8.14 -18.74
C ILE A 85 5.01 -8.29 -17.59
N TRP A 86 4.42 -7.17 -17.18
CA TRP A 86 3.52 -7.11 -16.04
C TRP A 86 2.07 -6.95 -16.50
N LYS A 87 1.14 -7.58 -15.78
CA LYS A 87 -0.30 -7.44 -15.99
C LYS A 87 -0.99 -7.17 -14.66
N ILE A 88 -1.92 -6.20 -14.62
CA ILE A 88 -2.71 -5.93 -13.41
C ILE A 88 -3.50 -7.18 -13.04
N THR A 89 -3.37 -7.63 -11.79
CA THR A 89 -4.09 -8.78 -11.24
C THR A 89 -5.06 -8.38 -10.14
N ASP A 90 -4.75 -7.29 -9.41
CA ASP A 90 -5.69 -6.70 -8.47
C ASP A 90 -5.60 -5.16 -8.48
N HIS A 91 -6.75 -4.52 -8.37
CA HIS A 91 -6.88 -3.07 -8.26
C HIS A 91 -7.95 -2.76 -7.22
N LYS A 92 -7.58 -1.95 -6.24
CA LYS A 92 -8.52 -1.45 -5.24
C LYS A 92 -8.56 0.06 -5.26
N LYS A 93 -9.77 0.59 -5.15
CA LYS A 93 -10.06 2.02 -5.16
C LYS A 93 -10.98 2.36 -3.99
N PHE A 94 -10.59 3.33 -3.18
CA PHE A 94 -11.37 3.77 -2.01
C PHE A 94 -10.89 5.14 -1.52
N LYS A 95 -11.73 5.85 -0.76
CA LYS A 95 -11.33 7.06 -0.05
C LYS A 95 -10.69 6.70 1.29
N ILE A 96 -9.67 7.45 1.70
CA ILE A 96 -8.96 7.28 2.96
C ILE A 96 -8.72 8.65 3.57
N GLU A 97 -8.88 8.75 4.88
CA GLU A 97 -8.55 9.94 5.68
C GLU A 97 -7.77 9.52 6.92
N SER A 98 -6.83 10.35 7.38
CA SER A 98 -6.20 10.17 8.69
C SER A 98 -6.98 10.90 9.77
N LEU A 99 -7.30 10.21 10.85
CA LEU A 99 -7.81 10.80 12.07
C LEU A 99 -6.66 11.41 12.89
N SER A 100 -6.81 12.68 13.26
CA SER A 100 -5.93 13.29 14.27
C SER A 100 -6.18 12.63 15.63
N LEU A 101 -5.22 11.83 16.10
CA LEU A 101 -5.25 11.22 17.43
C LEU A 101 -4.38 12.05 18.38
N GLU A 102 -4.92 13.15 18.94
CA GLU A 102 -4.18 14.03 19.85
C GLU A 102 -3.57 13.29 21.06
N LEU A 103 -4.22 12.22 21.52
CA LEU A 103 -3.82 11.44 22.69
C LEU A 103 -2.62 10.52 22.45
N PHE A 104 -2.36 10.14 21.19
CA PHE A 104 -1.31 9.19 20.86
C PHE A 104 -0.52 9.75 19.69
N LYS A 105 0.78 10.03 19.90
CA LYS A 105 1.75 10.36 18.82
C LYS A 105 2.06 9.14 17.94
N LEU A 106 1.05 8.32 17.65
CA LEU A 106 1.14 7.12 16.86
C LEU A 106 0.79 7.48 15.42
N GLN A 107 1.69 7.14 14.51
CA GLN A 107 1.55 7.38 13.08
C GLN A 107 0.35 6.59 12.53
N PRO A 108 -0.66 7.26 11.93
CA PRO A 108 -1.73 6.59 11.21
C PRO A 108 -1.17 5.67 10.13
N HIS A 109 -1.73 4.47 10.00
CA HIS A 109 -1.24 3.51 9.03
C HIS A 109 -2.31 2.53 8.55
N VAL A 110 -2.07 2.01 7.35
CA VAL A 110 -2.86 0.97 6.69
C VAL A 110 -1.94 -0.19 6.33
N TYR A 111 -2.29 -1.40 6.75
CA TYR A 111 -1.58 -2.60 6.31
C TYR A 111 -2.18 -3.14 5.01
N ILE A 112 -1.33 -3.36 4.02
CA ILE A 112 -1.66 -4.05 2.77
C ILE A 112 -0.88 -5.34 2.75
N THR A 113 -1.56 -6.46 2.57
CA THR A 113 -0.93 -7.77 2.43
C THR A 113 -1.29 -8.38 1.09
N VAL A 114 -0.29 -8.67 0.25
CA VAL A 114 -0.51 -9.41 -1.00
C VAL A 114 -0.46 -10.90 -0.71
N LYS A 115 -1.53 -11.61 -1.08
CA LYS A 115 -1.75 -13.04 -0.82
C LYS A 115 -1.25 -13.92 -1.98
N ASP A 116 -1.31 -15.24 -1.81
CA ASP A 116 -0.81 -16.22 -2.79
C ASP A 116 -1.54 -16.22 -4.14
N ASP A 117 -2.77 -15.72 -4.16
CA ASP A 117 -3.54 -15.46 -5.39
C ASP A 117 -3.25 -14.09 -6.00
N LEU A 118 -2.22 -13.39 -5.50
CA LEU A 118 -1.81 -12.04 -5.87
C LEU A 118 -2.86 -10.95 -5.65
N LYS A 119 -3.87 -11.23 -4.80
CA LYS A 119 -4.84 -10.22 -4.39
C LYS A 119 -4.40 -9.52 -3.11
N MET A 120 -4.77 -8.26 -3.00
CA MET A 120 -4.56 -7.47 -1.80
C MET A 120 -5.62 -7.82 -0.75
N SER A 121 -5.17 -8.09 0.45
CA SER A 121 -5.97 -7.98 1.67
C SER A 121 -5.57 -6.68 2.35
N ILE A 122 -6.55 -5.79 2.59
CA ILE A 122 -6.30 -4.60 3.39
C ILE A 122 -6.69 -4.93 4.83
N GLY A 123 -5.72 -4.86 5.72
CA GLY A 123 -5.78 -5.38 7.08
C GLY A 123 -5.97 -4.27 8.12
N PRO A 124 -5.45 -4.47 9.35
CA PRO A 124 -5.68 -3.52 10.44
C PRO A 124 -5.23 -2.12 10.04
N MET A 125 -5.99 -1.15 10.52
CA MET A 125 -5.70 0.26 10.31
C MET A 125 -5.72 0.95 11.65
N PHE A 126 -4.85 1.92 11.81
CA PHE A 126 -4.79 2.73 13.01
C PHE A 126 -4.87 4.19 12.62
N GLY A 127 -5.76 4.95 13.28
CA GLY A 127 -5.94 6.37 13.01
C GLY A 127 -6.39 6.68 11.59
N VAL A 128 -7.07 5.76 10.91
CA VAL A 128 -7.50 5.92 9.51
C VAL A 128 -9.00 5.61 9.40
N LEU A 129 -9.74 6.50 8.74
CA LEU A 129 -11.08 6.22 8.22
C LEU A 129 -10.99 5.89 6.73
N TRP A 130 -11.87 5.03 6.25
CA TRP A 130 -11.91 4.66 4.85
C TRP A 130 -13.33 4.39 4.36
N CYS A 131 -13.53 4.47 3.05
CA CYS A 131 -14.80 4.09 2.44
C CYS A 131 -14.62 3.64 0.99
N GLN A 132 -15.12 2.44 0.67
CA GLN A 132 -15.06 1.86 -0.67
C GLN A 132 -16.20 2.32 -1.60
N HIS A 133 -17.32 2.76 -1.02
CA HIS A 133 -18.54 3.16 -1.74
C HIS A 133 -19.00 4.59 -1.41
N CYS A 134 -18.07 5.42 -0.99
CA CYS A 134 -18.20 6.88 -0.93
C CYS A 134 -17.47 7.48 -2.15
#